data_AF-A0A942AB55-F1
#
_entry.id   AF-A0A942AB55-F1
#
_cell.length_a   1.000
_cell.length_b   1.000
_cell.length_c   1.000
_cell.angle_alpha   90.00
_cell.angle_beta   90.00
_cell.angle_gamma   90.00
#
_symmetry.space_group_name_H-M   'P 1'
#
loop_
_entity.id
_entity.type
_entity.pdbx_description
1 polymer ?
#
loop_
_entity_poly.entity_id
_entity_poly.type
_entity_poly.pdbx_seq_one_letter_code
_entity_poly.pdbx_strand_id
1 'polypeptide(L)'
;DNKDDKIGQLESSGNLSLQDILDEMHKEDTGLRPETIEHVVKLYNRVVGNLILSGYSVNTGLYHAVAQLRGVIDGGRWNPDKNSVYVSFTQDKELREAIAETSISILGERQSVMYVAGFSPATATAGRPFTVNGRMLKIAGTDSSVGITITDSKEQTTPVDLNMLAVNNPSQLTFIVPAGLADGEYTLTITTQYAGSTLLKTPRIAIATFYVGTKPDTGGGSGSGGDEGGGGGEAPDPAA
;
A
#
# COMPACT_ATOMS: atom_id res chain seq x y z
N ASP A 1 24.99 10.55 9.20
CA ASP A 1 24.32 9.99 8.01
C ASP A 1 25.28 9.23 7.13
N ASN A 2 25.18 7.90 7.20
CA ASN A 2 25.89 7.00 6.30
C ASN A 2 25.10 6.93 4.98
N LYS A 3 25.74 7.25 3.85
CA LYS A 3 25.06 7.30 2.54
C LYS A 3 24.94 5.93 1.87
N ASP A 4 25.43 4.87 2.51
CA ASP A 4 25.50 3.51 1.99
C ASP A 4 24.52 2.53 2.68
N ASP A 5 23.59 3.04 3.48
CA ASP A 5 22.61 2.19 4.18
C ASP A 5 21.66 1.53 3.17
N LYS A 6 21.49 0.20 3.30
CA LYS A 6 20.62 -0.62 2.45
C LYS A 6 19.44 -1.12 3.27
N ILE A 7 18.24 -1.01 2.70
CA ILE A 7 17.01 -1.56 3.29
C ILE A 7 16.55 -2.78 2.52
N GLY A 8 15.94 -3.74 3.22
CA GLY A 8 15.26 -4.86 2.59
C GLY A 8 13.98 -4.39 1.90
N GLN A 9 13.72 -4.90 0.70
CA GLN A 9 12.45 -4.75 0.01
C GLN A 9 11.90 -6.14 -0.27
N LEU A 10 10.66 -6.41 0.14
CA LEU A 10 9.97 -7.65 -0.16
C LEU A 10 9.81 -7.79 -1.68
N GLU A 11 10.17 -8.94 -2.22
CA GLU A 11 9.69 -9.36 -3.52
C GLU A 11 8.27 -9.91 -3.34
N SER A 12 7.28 -9.11 -3.75
CA SER A 12 5.87 -9.49 -3.62
C SER A 12 5.53 -10.62 -4.59
N SER A 13 4.84 -11.64 -4.09
CA SER A 13 4.28 -12.74 -4.89
C SER A 13 2.96 -12.38 -5.59
N GLY A 14 2.46 -11.15 -5.43
CA GLY A 14 1.18 -10.68 -5.98
C GLY A 14 0.18 -10.25 -4.90
N ASN A 15 -1.06 -9.98 -5.34
CA ASN A 15 -2.20 -9.63 -4.48
C ASN A 15 -3.24 -10.74 -4.57
N LEU A 16 -3.82 -11.12 -3.43
CA LEU A 16 -4.88 -12.12 -3.36
C LEU A 16 -6.18 -11.47 -2.89
N SER A 17 -7.28 -11.86 -3.51
CA SER A 17 -8.64 -11.46 -3.16
C SER A 17 -9.25 -12.39 -2.11
N LEU A 18 -10.44 -12.03 -1.61
CA LEU A 18 -11.21 -12.94 -0.74
C LEU A 18 -11.54 -14.26 -1.46
N GLN A 19 -11.77 -14.23 -2.78
CA GLN A 19 -12.05 -15.44 -3.53
C GLN A 19 -10.85 -16.39 -3.55
N ASP A 20 -9.64 -15.85 -3.75
CA ASP A 20 -8.42 -16.66 -3.73
C ASP A 20 -8.20 -17.32 -2.36
N ILE A 21 -8.50 -16.59 -1.27
CA ILE A 21 -8.46 -17.16 0.09
C ILE A 21 -9.45 -18.31 0.24
N LEU A 22 -10.69 -18.17 -0.26
CA LEU A 22 -11.70 -19.23 -0.20
C LEU A 22 -11.29 -20.46 -1.02
N ASP A 23 -10.66 -20.24 -2.17
CA ASP A 23 -10.15 -21.31 -3.01
C ASP A 23 -9.00 -22.06 -2.32
N GLU A 24 -8.10 -21.37 -1.62
CA GLU A 24 -7.08 -21.99 -0.76
C GLU A 24 -7.71 -22.78 0.39
N MET A 25 -8.72 -22.23 1.08
CA MET A 25 -9.43 -22.93 2.16
C MET A 25 -10.10 -24.22 1.67
N HIS A 26 -10.57 -24.26 0.43
CA HIS A 26 -11.14 -25.47 -0.16
C HIS A 26 -10.07 -26.55 -0.42
N LYS A 27 -8.83 -26.17 -0.76
CA LYS A 27 -7.75 -27.13 -1.03
C LYS A 27 -7.32 -27.92 0.20
N GLU A 28 -7.56 -27.38 1.39
CA GLU A 28 -7.30 -28.05 2.68
C GLU A 28 -8.24 -29.24 2.97
N ASP A 29 -9.14 -29.59 2.02
CA ASP A 29 -10.06 -30.74 2.07
C ASP A 29 -10.78 -30.90 3.41
N THR A 30 -11.44 -29.80 3.83
CA THR A 30 -12.15 -29.73 5.11
C THR A 30 -13.44 -30.57 5.16
N GLY A 31 -13.83 -31.21 4.05
CA GLY A 31 -15.12 -31.89 3.90
C GLY A 31 -16.33 -30.95 3.86
N LEU A 32 -16.12 -29.63 3.91
CA LEU A 32 -17.17 -28.62 3.77
C LEU A 32 -17.40 -28.31 2.29
N ARG A 33 -18.66 -28.07 1.93
CA ARG A 33 -18.99 -27.54 0.61
C ARG A 33 -18.44 -26.12 0.43
N PRO A 34 -17.98 -25.72 -0.77
CA PRO A 34 -17.46 -24.38 -1.04
C PRO A 34 -18.39 -23.26 -0.54
N GLU A 35 -19.70 -23.40 -0.79
CA GLU A 35 -20.69 -22.38 -0.42
C GLU A 35 -20.82 -22.23 1.10
N THR A 36 -20.57 -23.30 1.85
CA THR A 36 -20.56 -23.26 3.32
C THR A 36 -19.34 -22.50 3.82
N ILE A 37 -18.16 -22.73 3.25
CA ILE A 37 -16.93 -22.03 3.61
C ILE A 37 -17.10 -20.53 3.36
N GLU A 38 -17.57 -20.16 2.17
CA GLU A 38 -17.85 -18.77 1.80
C GLU A 38 -18.84 -18.12 2.76
N HIS A 39 -19.94 -18.82 3.08
CA HIS A 39 -20.94 -18.30 4.00
C HIS A 39 -20.38 -18.04 5.40
N VAL A 40 -19.60 -18.98 5.94
CA VAL A 40 -18.99 -18.85 7.27
C VAL A 40 -17.99 -17.69 7.32
N VAL A 41 -17.14 -17.54 6.31
CA VAL A 41 -16.16 -16.44 6.24
C VAL A 41 -16.85 -15.08 6.13
N LYS A 42 -17.88 -14.97 5.27
CA LYS A 42 -18.67 -13.73 5.15
C LYS A 42 -19.42 -13.41 6.46
N LEU A 43 -19.97 -14.42 7.12
CA LEU A 43 -20.63 -14.26 8.42
C LEU A 43 -19.63 -13.76 9.48
N TYR A 44 -18.45 -14.38 9.53
CA TYR A 44 -17.36 -13.98 10.43
C TYR A 44 -16.97 -12.51 10.21
N ASN A 45 -16.69 -12.10 8.97
CA ASN A 45 -16.34 -10.72 8.64
C ASN A 45 -17.42 -9.72 9.08
N ARG A 46 -18.70 -10.06 8.88
CA ARG A 46 -19.82 -9.22 9.30
C ARG A 46 -19.92 -9.08 10.82
N VAL A 47 -19.77 -10.18 11.56
CA VAL A 47 -19.84 -10.16 13.04
C VAL A 47 -18.67 -9.37 13.61
N VAL A 48 -17.44 -9.64 13.14
CA VAL A 48 -16.23 -8.91 13.57
C VAL A 48 -16.36 -7.41 13.29
N GLY A 49 -16.78 -7.04 12.08
CA GLY A 49 -16.99 -5.63 11.71
C GLY A 49 -18.01 -4.94 12.63
N ASN A 50 -19.15 -5.59 12.90
CA ASN A 50 -20.16 -5.04 13.79
C ASN A 50 -19.64 -4.85 15.23
N LEU A 51 -18.87 -5.80 15.75
CA LEU A 51 -18.29 -5.70 17.10
C LEU A 51 -17.31 -4.53 17.20
N ILE A 52 -16.40 -4.41 16.23
CA ILE A 52 -15.42 -3.31 16.18
C ILE A 52 -16.13 -1.96 16.13
N LEU A 53 -17.12 -1.80 15.24
CA LEU A 53 -17.87 -0.55 15.08
C LEU A 53 -18.82 -0.26 16.25
N SER A 54 -19.10 -1.26 17.09
CA SER A 54 -19.80 -1.08 18.37
C SER A 54 -18.87 -0.69 19.52
N GLY A 55 -17.58 -0.46 19.25
CA GLY A 55 -16.59 -0.01 20.23
C GLY A 55 -15.84 -1.13 20.96
N TYR A 56 -16.03 -2.39 20.58
CA TYR A 56 -15.25 -3.49 21.15
C TYR A 56 -13.86 -3.54 20.52
N SER A 57 -12.88 -3.89 21.36
CA SER A 57 -11.57 -4.35 20.89
C SER A 57 -11.68 -5.82 20.52
N VAL A 58 -11.35 -6.19 19.29
CA VAL A 58 -11.47 -7.57 18.80
C VAL A 58 -10.09 -8.16 18.55
N ASN A 59 -9.81 -9.28 19.19
CA ASN A 59 -8.60 -10.08 18.97
C ASN A 59 -9.00 -11.38 18.26
N THR A 60 -8.34 -11.69 17.14
CA THR A 60 -8.62 -12.87 16.31
C THR A 60 -7.51 -13.91 16.36
N GLY A 61 -6.41 -13.67 17.08
CA GLY A 61 -5.18 -14.46 17.05
C GLY A 61 -4.19 -13.96 15.98
N LEU A 62 -4.69 -13.65 14.78
CA LEU A 62 -3.91 -13.07 13.68
C LEU A 62 -3.69 -11.57 13.83
N TYR A 63 -4.73 -10.85 14.24
CA TYR A 63 -4.68 -9.40 14.43
C TYR A 63 -5.52 -8.96 15.63
N HIS A 64 -5.20 -7.77 16.10
CA HIS A 64 -5.98 -7.01 17.06
C HIS A 64 -6.54 -5.76 16.39
N ALA A 65 -7.85 -5.54 16.49
CA ALA A 65 -8.56 -4.45 15.84
C ALA A 65 -9.35 -3.61 16.85
N VAL A 66 -9.20 -2.28 16.76
CA VAL A 66 -9.91 -1.32 17.63
C VAL A 66 -10.32 -0.08 16.86
N ALA A 67 -11.55 0.38 17.06
CA ALA A 67 -12.03 1.64 16.49
C ALA A 67 -11.37 2.84 17.19
N GLN A 68 -10.92 3.80 16.41
CA GLN A 68 -10.26 5.03 16.87
C GLN A 68 -10.92 6.25 16.23
N LEU A 69 -10.94 7.35 16.99
CA LEU A 69 -11.49 8.62 16.53
C LEU A 69 -10.34 9.52 16.09
N ARG A 70 -10.54 10.24 14.99
CA ARG A 70 -9.60 11.21 14.46
C ARG A 70 -10.24 12.59 14.33
N GLY A 71 -9.42 13.63 14.46
CA GLY A 71 -9.83 15.02 14.29
C GLY A 71 -10.17 15.71 15.61
N VAL A 72 -10.05 17.05 15.62
CA VAL A 72 -10.36 17.88 16.79
C VAL A 72 -11.87 17.97 16.99
N ILE A 73 -12.33 17.80 18.23
CA ILE A 73 -13.74 17.95 18.59
C ILE A 73 -13.99 19.38 19.08
N ASP A 74 -14.63 20.19 18.23
CA ASP A 74 -14.99 21.56 18.56
C ASP A 74 -16.31 21.59 19.35
N GLY A 75 -16.28 22.14 20.57
CA GLY A 75 -17.49 22.33 21.38
C GLY A 75 -18.21 21.04 21.79
N GLY A 76 -17.50 19.90 21.82
CA GLY A 76 -18.07 18.60 22.20
C GLY A 76 -19.03 17.99 21.18
N ARG A 77 -19.02 18.47 19.93
CA ARG A 77 -19.92 18.00 18.87
C ARG A 77 -19.15 17.29 17.77
N TRP A 78 -19.70 16.17 17.30
CA TRP A 78 -19.18 15.49 16.13
C TRP A 78 -19.42 16.31 14.86
N ASN A 79 -18.37 16.51 14.07
CA ASN A 79 -18.43 17.14 12.77
C ASN A 79 -17.89 16.16 11.71
N PRO A 80 -18.74 15.56 10.87
CA PRO A 80 -18.30 14.63 9.82
C PRO A 80 -17.28 15.21 8.82
N ASP A 81 -17.22 16.54 8.66
CA ASP A 81 -16.24 17.20 7.79
C ASP A 81 -14.85 17.31 8.43
N LYS A 82 -14.75 17.14 9.75
CA LYS A 82 -13.50 17.27 10.53
C LYS A 82 -13.11 16.01 11.29
N ASN A 83 -14.06 15.13 11.54
CA ASN A 83 -13.92 13.97 12.39
C ASN A 83 -14.20 12.69 11.60
N SER A 84 -13.36 11.69 11.80
CA SER A 84 -13.52 10.37 11.18
C SER A 84 -13.31 9.27 12.19
N VAL A 85 -13.93 8.12 11.93
CA VAL A 85 -13.68 6.87 12.64
C VAL A 85 -12.84 6.00 11.73
N TYR A 86 -11.75 5.44 12.25
CA TYR A 86 -10.95 4.43 11.56
C TYR A 86 -10.73 3.24 12.47
N VAL A 87 -10.35 2.09 11.89
CA VAL A 87 -9.99 0.91 12.66
C VAL A 87 -8.48 0.73 12.61
N SER A 88 -7.85 0.71 13.77
CA SER A 88 -6.43 0.37 13.90
C SER A 88 -6.29 -1.14 13.96
N PHE A 89 -5.48 -1.71 13.07
CA PHE A 89 -5.10 -3.13 13.06
C PHE A 89 -3.64 -3.27 13.44
N THR A 90 -3.35 -4.18 14.39
CA THR A 90 -1.99 -4.54 14.77
C THR A 90 -1.81 -6.05 14.69
N GLN A 91 -0.63 -6.51 14.25
CA GLN A 91 -0.31 -7.94 14.24
C GLN A 91 -0.37 -8.52 15.65
N ASP A 92 -1.00 -9.68 15.79
CA ASP A 92 -1.11 -10.37 17.07
C ASP A 92 -0.25 -11.64 17.11
N LYS A 93 -0.45 -12.47 18.14
CA LYS A 93 0.41 -13.56 18.54
C LYS A 93 0.73 -14.52 17.42
N GLU A 94 -0.27 -15.04 16.71
CA GLU A 94 -0.06 -16.07 15.69
C GLU A 94 0.82 -15.55 14.56
N LEU A 95 0.57 -14.31 14.10
CA LEU A 95 1.37 -13.72 13.03
C LEU A 95 2.79 -13.39 13.51
N ARG A 96 2.95 -12.93 14.75
CA ARG A 96 4.26 -12.62 15.34
C ARG A 96 5.12 -13.88 15.51
N GLU A 97 4.52 -14.99 15.93
CA GLU A 97 5.18 -16.29 16.07
C GLU A 97 5.58 -16.83 14.69
N ALA A 98 4.67 -16.82 13.71
CA ALA A 98 4.97 -17.22 12.34
C ALA A 98 6.08 -16.37 11.69
N ILE A 99 6.11 -15.05 11.96
CA ILE A 99 7.19 -14.16 11.50
C ILE A 99 8.54 -14.58 12.10
N ALA A 100 8.59 -14.96 13.38
CA ALA A 100 9.82 -15.38 14.02
C ALA A 100 10.38 -16.70 13.45
N GLU A 101 9.50 -17.57 12.94
CA GLU A 101 9.87 -18.83 12.29
C GLU A 101 10.20 -18.67 10.79
N THR A 102 9.91 -17.50 10.21
CA THR A 102 10.11 -17.24 8.78
C THR A 102 11.59 -16.97 8.47
N SER A 103 12.12 -17.67 7.47
CA SER A 103 13.47 -17.42 6.96
C SER A 103 13.47 -16.36 5.85
N ILE A 104 14.41 -15.41 5.92
CA ILE A 104 14.59 -14.37 4.90
C ILE A 104 15.72 -14.82 3.96
N SER A 105 15.39 -15.01 2.69
CA SER A 105 16.38 -15.23 1.63
C SER A 105 16.72 -13.90 0.95
N ILE A 106 17.97 -13.46 1.09
CA ILE A 106 18.46 -12.26 0.40
C ILE A 106 18.82 -12.66 -1.03
N LEU A 107 17.97 -12.27 -1.98
CA LEU A 107 18.15 -12.57 -3.41
C LEU A 107 19.26 -11.75 -4.08
N GLY A 108 20.02 -10.99 -3.29
CA GLY A 108 21.11 -10.11 -3.71
C GLY A 108 20.70 -8.63 -3.74
N GLU A 109 21.68 -7.79 -4.06
CA GLU A 109 21.39 -6.40 -4.40
C GLU A 109 20.70 -6.37 -5.75
N ARG A 110 19.48 -5.82 -5.80
CA ARG A 110 18.74 -5.61 -7.04
C ARG A 110 19.62 -4.81 -8.04
N GLN A 111 20.28 -5.51 -8.98
CA GLN A 111 21.14 -4.89 -9.99
C GLN A 111 20.33 -3.92 -10.85
N SER A 112 20.53 -2.62 -10.67
CA SER A 112 19.99 -1.56 -11.56
C SER A 112 18.50 -1.71 -11.91
N VAL A 113 17.70 -2.26 -11.00
CA VAL A 113 16.32 -2.65 -11.31
C VAL A 113 15.47 -1.38 -11.36
N MET A 114 14.69 -1.28 -12.42
CA MET A 114 13.68 -0.24 -12.54
C MET A 114 12.66 -0.41 -11.42
N TYR A 115 12.34 0.64 -10.68
CA TYR A 115 11.35 0.58 -9.61
C TYR A 115 10.64 1.91 -9.45
N VAL A 116 9.42 1.85 -8.92
CA VAL A 116 8.66 3.01 -8.44
C VAL A 116 8.82 3.08 -6.92
N ALA A 117 9.16 4.26 -6.40
CA ALA A 117 9.35 4.55 -4.99
C ALA A 117 8.07 5.08 -4.34
N GLY A 118 7.81 4.66 -3.10
CA GLY A 118 6.67 5.11 -2.30
C GLY A 118 5.65 4.00 -2.06
N PHE A 119 5.83 3.24 -0.98
CA PHE A 119 4.85 2.25 -0.51
C PHE A 119 3.91 2.88 0.53
N SER A 120 2.79 3.38 0.01
CA SER A 120 1.52 3.71 0.66
C SER A 120 0.64 4.12 -0.53
N PRO A 121 -0.57 3.56 -0.76
CA PRO A 121 -1.25 3.80 -2.03
C PRO A 121 -1.44 5.30 -2.17
N ALA A 122 -0.68 5.85 -3.11
CA ALA A 122 -0.60 7.27 -3.36
C ALA A 122 -1.94 7.69 -3.93
N THR A 123 -2.49 8.77 -3.40
CA THR A 123 -3.80 9.24 -3.83
C THR A 123 -3.65 10.13 -5.04
N ALA A 124 -4.39 9.81 -6.09
CA ALA A 124 -4.43 10.53 -7.34
C ALA A 124 -5.85 11.06 -7.60
N THR A 125 -5.95 12.13 -8.38
CA THR A 125 -7.25 12.68 -8.80
C THR A 125 -7.38 12.53 -10.30
N ALA A 126 -8.50 11.97 -10.75
CA ALA A 126 -8.80 11.83 -12.17
C ALA A 126 -8.71 13.20 -12.88
N GLY A 127 -8.06 13.22 -14.05
CA GLY A 127 -7.84 14.44 -14.84
C GLY A 127 -6.77 15.39 -14.28
N ARG A 128 -6.06 15.02 -13.19
CA ARG A 128 -5.00 15.84 -12.60
C ARG A 128 -3.61 15.22 -12.79
N PRO A 129 -2.55 16.05 -12.74
CA PRO A 129 -1.19 15.54 -12.72
C PRO A 129 -0.94 14.62 -11.53
N PHE A 130 -0.24 13.52 -11.78
CA PHE A 130 0.21 12.58 -10.77
C PHE A 130 1.69 12.30 -10.98
N THR A 131 2.45 12.36 -9.89
CA THR A 131 3.91 12.22 -9.91
C THR A 131 4.31 10.93 -9.24
N VAL A 132 5.12 10.15 -9.95
CA VAL A 132 5.77 8.94 -9.44
C VAL A 132 7.27 9.16 -9.41
N ASN A 133 7.88 8.81 -8.28
CA ASN A 133 9.33 8.83 -8.13
C ASN A 133 9.85 7.40 -8.24
N GLY A 134 11.14 7.22 -8.52
CA GLY A 134 11.72 5.90 -8.62
C GLY A 134 13.09 5.90 -9.26
N ARG A 135 13.42 4.82 -9.96
CA ARG A 135 14.68 4.69 -10.70
C ARG A 135 14.43 4.01 -12.04
N MET A 136 15.14 4.48 -13.05
CA MET A 136 15.06 4.01 -14.43
C MET A 136 13.64 4.10 -15.07
N LEU A 137 12.84 5.07 -14.66
CA LEU A 137 11.43 5.20 -15.08
C LEU A 137 11.23 5.85 -16.46
N LYS A 138 12.24 6.53 -17.00
CA LYS A 138 12.12 7.32 -18.23
C LYS A 138 11.46 6.49 -19.35
N ILE A 139 10.36 6.98 -19.90
CA ILE A 139 9.68 6.38 -21.04
C ILE A 139 10.50 6.66 -22.31
N ALA A 140 11.15 5.63 -22.81
CA ALA A 140 11.82 5.60 -24.11
C ALA A 140 11.80 4.20 -24.72
N GLY A 141 11.73 4.13 -26.05
CA GLY A 141 11.69 2.89 -26.82
C GLY A 141 10.84 3.03 -28.08
N THR A 142 10.90 2.01 -28.94
CA THR A 142 10.12 1.93 -30.20
C THR A 142 9.14 0.76 -30.19
N ASP A 143 9.25 -0.14 -29.22
CA ASP A 143 8.27 -1.20 -29.00
C ASP A 143 6.90 -0.62 -28.65
N SER A 144 5.83 -1.16 -29.23
CA SER A 144 4.47 -0.66 -29.07
C SER A 144 3.93 -0.76 -27.64
N SER A 145 4.55 -1.58 -26.79
CA SER A 145 4.19 -1.69 -25.36
C SER A 145 4.78 -0.58 -24.49
N VAL A 146 5.73 0.21 -25.01
CA VAL A 146 6.39 1.28 -24.26
C VAL A 146 5.40 2.39 -23.93
N GLY A 147 5.25 2.67 -22.64
CA GLY A 147 4.30 3.66 -22.15
C GLY A 147 3.90 3.43 -20.71
N ILE A 148 2.77 4.03 -20.34
CA ILE A 148 2.18 3.92 -19.01
C ILE A 148 0.75 3.42 -19.18
N THR A 149 0.40 2.37 -18.44
CA THR A 149 -0.94 1.78 -18.41
C THR A 149 -1.45 1.72 -16.99
N ILE A 150 -2.75 1.97 -16.84
CA ILE A 150 -3.46 1.90 -15.57
C ILE A 150 -4.49 0.77 -15.69
N THR A 151 -4.45 -0.20 -14.79
CA THR A 151 -5.32 -1.38 -14.79
C THR A 151 -6.23 -1.36 -13.57
N ASP A 152 -7.52 -1.54 -13.78
CA ASP A 152 -8.51 -1.64 -12.69
C ASP A 152 -8.60 -3.06 -12.10
N SER A 153 -9.44 -3.25 -11.08
CA SER A 153 -9.65 -4.55 -10.44
C SER A 153 -10.38 -5.59 -11.30
N LYS A 154 -10.90 -5.18 -12.47
CA LYS A 154 -11.55 -6.05 -13.47
C LYS A 154 -10.63 -6.34 -14.64
N GLU A 155 -9.33 -6.07 -14.49
CA GLU A 155 -8.30 -6.22 -15.52
C GLU A 155 -8.50 -5.32 -16.76
N GLN A 156 -9.37 -4.31 -16.67
CA GLN A 156 -9.52 -3.32 -17.73
C GLN A 156 -8.32 -2.38 -17.73
N THR A 157 -7.63 -2.30 -18.87
CA THR A 157 -6.45 -1.46 -19.06
C THR A 157 -6.83 -0.13 -19.71
N THR A 158 -6.31 0.96 -19.17
CA THR A 158 -6.44 2.31 -19.71
C THR A 158 -5.04 2.88 -19.95
N PRO A 159 -4.63 3.12 -21.20
CA PRO A 159 -3.35 3.75 -21.50
C PRO A 159 -3.37 5.23 -21.12
N VAL A 160 -2.24 5.74 -20.63
CA VAL A 160 -2.03 7.17 -20.40
C VAL A 160 -1.57 7.83 -21.68
N ASP A 161 -2.10 9.02 -21.99
CA ASP A 161 -1.64 9.82 -23.12
C ASP A 161 -0.23 10.38 -22.85
N LEU A 162 0.77 9.82 -23.52
CA LEU A 162 2.17 10.22 -23.38
C LEU A 162 2.46 11.63 -23.92
N ASN A 163 1.57 12.21 -24.75
CA ASN A 163 1.70 13.61 -25.17
C ASN A 163 1.49 14.59 -24.01
N MET A 164 0.83 14.14 -22.93
CA MET A 164 0.59 14.92 -21.70
C MET A 164 1.57 14.56 -20.58
N LEU A 165 2.71 13.94 -20.90
CA LEU A 165 3.76 13.63 -19.94
C LEU A 165 4.55 14.91 -19.60
N ALA A 166 4.21 15.52 -18.46
CA ALA A 166 4.83 16.77 -18.00
C ALA A 166 6.29 16.58 -17.56
N VAL A 167 6.65 15.41 -17.00
CA VAL A 167 8.02 15.07 -16.61
C VAL A 167 8.35 13.65 -17.07
N ASN A 168 9.48 13.49 -17.76
CA ASN A 168 9.98 12.21 -18.26
C ASN A 168 11.47 11.99 -17.91
N ASN A 169 11.75 11.77 -16.63
CA ASN A 169 13.11 11.61 -16.11
C ASN A 169 13.35 10.18 -15.61
N PRO A 170 14.62 9.72 -15.57
CA PRO A 170 14.95 8.41 -15.04
C PRO A 170 14.49 8.19 -13.59
N SER A 171 14.41 9.25 -12.79
CA SER A 171 14.01 9.17 -11.38
C SER A 171 12.57 9.63 -11.10
N GLN A 172 11.86 10.15 -12.10
CA GLN A 172 10.56 10.77 -11.90
C GLN A 172 9.75 10.82 -13.19
N LEU A 173 8.47 10.47 -13.10
CA LEU A 173 7.49 10.75 -14.15
C LEU A 173 6.36 11.60 -13.57
N THR A 174 5.83 12.51 -14.37
CA THR A 174 4.59 13.24 -14.06
C THR A 174 3.67 13.17 -15.26
N PHE A 175 2.52 12.54 -15.10
CA PHE A 175 1.52 12.34 -16.16
C PHE A 175 0.12 12.73 -15.69
N ILE A 176 -0.80 12.94 -16.62
CA ILE A 176 -2.21 13.20 -16.29
C ILE A 176 -2.94 11.88 -16.10
N VAL A 177 -3.59 11.71 -14.95
CA VAL A 177 -4.48 10.56 -14.71
C VAL A 177 -5.68 10.69 -15.64
N PRO A 178 -6.08 9.65 -16.39
CA PRO A 178 -7.25 9.72 -17.26
C PRO A 178 -8.51 10.14 -16.50
N ALA A 179 -9.25 11.12 -17.04
CA ALA A 179 -10.39 11.73 -16.34
C ALA A 179 -11.60 10.79 -16.16
N GLY A 180 -11.65 9.68 -16.90
CA GLY A 180 -12.74 8.70 -16.84
C GLY A 180 -12.56 7.59 -15.79
N LEU A 181 -11.48 7.62 -15.01
CA LEU A 181 -11.26 6.63 -13.96
C LEU A 181 -12.17 6.90 -12.78
N ALA A 182 -12.93 5.87 -12.37
CA ALA A 182 -13.76 5.91 -11.17
C ALA A 182 -12.89 5.82 -9.90
N ASP A 183 -13.48 6.18 -8.76
CA ASP A 183 -12.82 6.03 -7.46
C ASP A 183 -12.51 4.55 -7.18
N GLY A 184 -11.26 4.26 -6.81
CA GLY A 184 -10.82 2.88 -6.62
C GLY A 184 -9.31 2.71 -6.61
N GLU A 185 -8.89 1.49 -6.28
CA GLU A 185 -7.49 1.07 -6.37
C GLU A 185 -7.16 0.60 -7.78
N TYR A 186 -6.01 1.02 -8.29
CA TYR A 186 -5.51 0.70 -9.61
C TYR A 186 -4.06 0.24 -9.55
N THR A 187 -3.70 -0.58 -10.53
CA THR A 187 -2.32 -0.98 -10.79
C THR A 187 -1.73 -0.09 -11.90
N LEU A 188 -0.66 0.62 -11.59
CA LEU A 188 0.16 1.36 -12.54
C LEU A 188 1.24 0.45 -13.11
N THR A 189 1.30 0.35 -14.43
CA THR A 189 2.33 -0.37 -15.17
C THR A 189 3.13 0.62 -16.01
N ILE A 190 4.44 0.69 -15.77
CA ILE A 190 5.38 1.52 -16.53
C ILE A 190 6.25 0.59 -17.36
N THR A 191 6.17 0.72 -18.68
CA THR A 191 6.91 -0.12 -19.63
C THR A 191 7.90 0.74 -20.40
N THR A 192 9.19 0.36 -20.41
CA THR A 192 10.22 1.09 -21.15
C THR A 192 11.36 0.21 -21.63
N GLN A 193 12.01 0.63 -22.72
CA GLN A 193 13.30 0.09 -23.16
C GLN A 193 14.48 0.91 -22.62
N TYR A 194 14.28 2.01 -21.88
CA TYR A 194 15.37 2.83 -21.34
C TYR A 194 16.30 2.03 -20.43
N ALA A 195 17.63 2.11 -20.63
CA ALA A 195 18.66 1.50 -19.79
C ALA A 195 19.84 2.43 -19.50
N GLY A 196 19.58 3.74 -19.33
CA GLY A 196 20.63 4.73 -19.14
C GLY A 196 21.06 5.36 -20.45
N SER A 197 22.20 4.95 -21.00
CA SER A 197 22.72 5.45 -22.28
C SER A 197 22.23 4.69 -23.50
N THR A 198 21.57 3.53 -23.31
CA THR A 198 21.11 2.66 -24.39
C THR A 198 19.64 2.27 -24.24
N LEU A 199 19.08 1.64 -25.28
CA LEU A 199 17.77 1.01 -25.26
C LEU A 199 17.91 -0.52 -25.25
N LEU A 200 17.12 -1.18 -24.41
CA LEU A 200 16.99 -2.63 -24.34
C LEU A 200 16.27 -3.16 -25.58
N LYS A 201 16.65 -4.37 -26.00
CA LYS A 201 15.93 -5.08 -27.08
C LYS A 201 14.51 -5.44 -26.65
N THR A 202 14.37 -5.93 -25.42
CA THR A 202 13.08 -6.28 -24.83
C THR A 202 12.69 -5.21 -23.79
N PRO A 203 11.46 -4.67 -23.83
CA PRO A 203 10.98 -3.75 -22.80
C PRO A 203 11.01 -4.38 -21.41
N ARG A 204 11.23 -3.54 -20.40
CA ARG A 204 11.09 -3.90 -18.99
C ARG A 204 9.94 -3.14 -18.36
N ILE A 205 9.45 -3.67 -17.24
CA ILE A 205 8.24 -3.20 -16.58
C ILE A 205 8.55 -2.89 -15.11
N ALA A 206 7.94 -1.82 -14.60
CA ALA A 206 7.78 -1.59 -13.17
C ALA A 206 6.31 -1.41 -12.83
N ILE A 207 5.89 -1.98 -11.70
CA ILE A 207 4.50 -2.00 -11.24
C ILE A 207 4.41 -1.26 -9.90
N ALA A 208 3.32 -0.50 -9.71
CA ALA A 208 2.95 0.13 -8.45
C ALA A 208 1.43 0.15 -8.28
N THR A 209 0.92 0.29 -7.06
CA THR A 209 -0.51 0.50 -6.80
C THR A 209 -0.76 1.92 -6.33
N PHE A 210 -1.92 2.46 -6.72
CA PHE A 210 -2.36 3.80 -6.31
C PHE A 210 -3.88 3.87 -6.26
N TYR A 211 -4.42 4.86 -5.55
CA TYR A 211 -5.87 5.05 -5.42
C TYR A 211 -6.30 6.30 -6.17
N VAL A 212 -7.31 6.20 -7.04
CA VAL A 212 -7.95 7.36 -7.66
C VAL A 212 -9.15 7.78 -6.79
N GLY A 213 -9.28 9.08 -6.53
CA GLY A 213 -10.39 9.62 -5.74
C GLY A 213 -10.05 9.82 -4.27
N THR A 214 -11.06 10.05 -3.43
CA THR A 214 -10.84 10.19 -1.99
C THR A 214 -10.55 8.82 -1.38
N LYS A 215 -9.29 8.58 -1.00
CA LYS A 215 -8.89 7.38 -0.27
C LYS A 215 -9.73 7.26 1.02
N PRO A 216 -10.41 6.13 1.28
CA PRO A 216 -10.87 5.84 2.63
C PRO A 216 -9.63 5.70 3.52
N ASP A 217 -9.55 6.52 4.58
CA ASP A 217 -8.41 6.64 5.51
C ASP A 217 -7.80 5.27 5.87
N THR A 218 -6.74 4.88 5.17
CA THR A 218 -5.88 3.74 5.54
C THR A 218 -4.60 4.32 6.14
N GLY A 219 -4.65 4.52 7.46
CA GLY A 219 -3.57 5.04 8.28
C GLY A 219 -2.45 4.01 8.46
N GLY A 220 -1.49 4.00 7.53
CA GLY A 220 -0.22 3.30 7.69
C GLY A 220 0.87 4.28 8.09
N GLY A 221 1.00 4.54 9.39
CA GLY A 221 2.14 5.27 9.96
C GLY A 221 3.03 4.29 10.72
N SER A 222 4.10 3.82 10.09
CA SER A 222 5.18 3.11 10.79
C SER A 222 5.88 4.07 11.75
N GLY A 223 5.57 3.96 13.04
CA GLY A 223 6.34 4.61 14.09
C GLY A 223 7.69 3.92 14.24
N SER A 224 8.73 4.49 13.64
CA SER A 224 10.11 4.24 14.05
C SER A 224 10.33 4.99 15.37
N GLY A 225 10.10 4.32 16.48
CA GLY A 225 10.49 4.79 17.82
C GLY A 225 11.94 4.41 18.06
N GLY A 226 12.86 5.26 17.61
CA GLY A 226 14.26 5.22 18.02
C GLY A 226 14.37 5.71 19.46
N ASP A 227 14.87 4.82 20.31
CA ASP A 227 15.36 5.08 21.66
C ASP A 227 16.65 5.92 21.60
N GLU A 228 16.76 6.91 22.49
CA GLU A 228 17.96 7.23 23.30
C GLU A 228 17.91 8.66 23.87
N GLY A 229 18.03 8.74 25.20
CA GLY A 229 19.10 9.55 25.78
C GLY A 229 18.75 10.89 26.43
N GLY A 230 18.50 10.85 27.74
CA GLY A 230 19.23 11.69 28.70
C GLY A 230 18.88 13.18 28.84
N GLY A 231 18.19 13.54 29.93
CA GLY A 231 18.10 14.91 30.42
C GLY A 231 17.77 14.93 31.90
N GLY A 232 18.77 15.23 32.73
CA GLY A 232 18.76 15.10 34.19
C GLY A 232 17.70 15.93 34.90
N GLY A 233 17.14 15.35 35.97
CA GLY A 233 16.30 16.06 36.91
C GLY A 233 17.14 16.99 37.78
N GLU A 234 16.84 18.28 37.73
CA GLU A 234 17.27 19.26 38.71
C GLU A 234 16.02 19.69 39.49
N ALA A 235 16.01 19.37 40.79
CA ALA A 235 14.94 19.75 41.71
C ALA A 235 15.01 21.26 42.01
N PRO A 236 13.87 21.97 42.14
CA PRO A 236 13.89 23.32 42.69
C PRO A 236 13.98 23.28 44.22
N ASP A 237 14.94 24.01 44.77
CA ASP A 237 15.07 24.35 46.19
C ASP A 237 13.86 25.21 46.65
N PRO A 238 13.32 25.03 47.87
CA PRO A 238 12.08 25.66 48.29
C PRO A 238 12.35 27.03 48.93
N ALA A 239 11.60 28.06 48.52
CA ALA A 239 11.49 29.28 49.30
C ALA A 239 10.11 29.92 49.14
N ALA A 240 9.51 30.18 50.31
CA ALA A 240 8.29 30.94 50.65
C ALA A 240 6.95 30.23 50.47
#